data_AF-A0A257CWY5-F1
#
_entry.id   AF-A0A257CWY5-F1
#
_cell.length_a   1.000
_cell.length_b   1.000
_cell.length_c   1.000
_cell.angle_alpha   90.00
_cell.angle_beta   90.00
_cell.angle_gamma   90.00
#
_symmetry.space_group_name_H-M   'P 1'
#
loop_
_entity.id
_entity.type
_entity.pdbx_description
1 polymer ?
#
loop_
_entity_poly.entity_id
_entity_poly.type
_entity_poly.pdbx_seq_one_letter_code
_entity_poly.pdbx_strand_id
1 'polypeptide(L)'
;MTTDSLLTLKLPEGYTFADLKLRRCEDDAIDLDMDLVQLICKINGLDFQKVLQNPGPVVTSILSIWYKTHLAEGGAPDALMEELKAQRHTLN
;
A
#
# COMPACT_ATOMS: atom_id res chain seq x y z
N MET A 1 11.26 -5.16 -20.95
CA MET A 1 10.48 -6.30 -20.44
C MET A 1 10.74 -6.44 -18.95
N THR A 2 9.68 -6.77 -18.22
CA THR A 2 9.67 -7.55 -16.96
C THR A 2 10.39 -7.00 -15.74
N THR A 3 9.62 -6.39 -14.83
CA THR A 3 9.54 -6.92 -13.46
C THR A 3 8.15 -6.66 -12.89
N ASP A 4 7.12 -7.17 -13.56
CA ASP A 4 5.79 -7.39 -12.97
C ASP A 4 5.88 -8.64 -12.08
N SER A 5 6.85 -8.66 -11.15
CA SER A 5 6.74 -9.51 -9.98
C SER A 5 5.80 -8.75 -9.05
N LEU A 6 4.51 -8.76 -9.39
CA LEU A 6 3.47 -8.65 -8.40
C LEU A 6 3.75 -9.77 -7.39
N LEU A 7 4.56 -9.44 -6.39
CA LEU A 7 4.59 -10.15 -5.12
C LEU A 7 3.12 -10.39 -4.80
N THR A 8 2.70 -11.65 -4.77
CA THR A 8 1.38 -12.06 -4.34
C THR A 8 1.32 -11.79 -2.84
N LEU A 9 1.20 -10.50 -2.49
CA LEU A 9 1.20 -10.01 -1.13
C LEU A 9 -0.15 -10.42 -0.54
N LYS A 10 -0.10 -11.31 0.43
CA LYS A 10 -1.26 -11.70 1.21
C LYS A 10 -1.68 -10.51 2.06
N LEU A 11 -2.96 -10.17 2.00
CA LEU A 11 -3.57 -9.15 2.85
C LEU A 11 -4.12 -9.83 4.12
N PRO A 12 -4.15 -9.12 5.26
CA PRO A 12 -4.68 -9.68 6.49
C PRO A 12 -6.20 -9.84 6.41
N GLU A 13 -6.71 -10.97 6.87
CA GLU A 13 -8.15 -11.20 6.94
C GLU A 13 -8.80 -10.33 8.01
N GLY A 14 -10.04 -9.89 7.76
CA GLY A 14 -10.82 -9.08 8.70
C GLY A 14 -10.46 -7.59 8.72
N TYR A 15 -9.57 -7.14 7.84
CA TYR A 15 -9.23 -5.73 7.65
C TYR A 15 -9.63 -5.24 6.27
N THR A 16 -10.04 -3.99 6.21
CA THR A 16 -10.41 -3.27 4.99
C THR A 16 -9.32 -2.26 4.62
N PHE A 17 -9.40 -1.71 3.41
CA PHE A 17 -8.48 -0.66 2.99
C PHE A 17 -8.56 0.58 3.90
N ALA A 18 -9.73 0.90 4.43
CA ALA A 18 -9.91 2.05 5.33
C ALA A 18 -9.15 1.89 6.66
N ASP A 19 -8.88 0.65 7.10
CA ASP A 19 -8.14 0.38 8.33
C ASP A 19 -6.65 0.75 8.23
N LEU A 20 -6.11 0.88 7.01
CA LEU A 20 -4.78 1.45 6.79
C LEU A 20 -4.67 2.90 7.25
N LYS A 21 -5.80 3.60 7.45
CA LYS A 21 -5.86 5.01 7.85
C LYS A 21 -4.95 5.90 6.98
N LEU A 22 -4.96 5.61 5.69
CA LEU A 22 -4.10 6.29 4.72
C LEU A 22 -4.41 7.79 4.76
N ARG A 23 -3.38 8.60 4.96
CA ARG A 23 -3.50 10.06 5.03
C ARG A 23 -2.29 10.72 4.42
N ARG A 24 -2.50 11.91 3.86
CA ARG A 24 -1.41 12.80 3.49
C ARG A 24 -0.98 13.58 4.73
N CYS A 25 0.32 13.69 4.90
CA CYS A 25 0.96 14.47 5.94
C CYS A 25 1.57 15.74 5.35
N GLU A 26 2.16 16.55 6.23
CA GLU A 26 2.99 17.68 5.84
C GLU A 26 4.14 17.20 4.91
N ASP A 27 4.62 18.07 4.05
CA ASP A 27 5.67 17.79 3.05
C ASP A 27 5.32 16.69 2.03
N ASP A 28 4.03 16.48 1.75
CA ASP A 28 3.54 15.47 0.81
C ASP A 28 3.89 14.02 1.17
N ALA A 29 4.28 13.80 2.42
CA ALA A 29 4.48 12.46 2.95
C ALA A 29 3.14 11.72 3.07
N ILE A 30 3.19 10.39 2.95
CA ILE A 30 2.04 9.52 3.17
C ILE A 30 2.24 8.81 4.50
N ASP A 31 1.23 8.88 5.36
CA ASP A 31 1.19 8.16 6.63
C ASP A 31 0.11 7.07 6.57
N LEU A 32 0.38 5.95 7.24
CA LEU A 32 -0.46 4.77 7.27
C LEU A 32 -0.21 3.96 8.55
N ASP A 33 -1.13 3.05 8.85
CA ASP A 33 -1.05 2.18 10.03
C ASP A 33 0.11 1.18 9.91
N MET A 34 1.21 1.47 10.61
CA MET A 34 2.43 0.65 10.59
C MET A 34 2.27 -0.69 11.32
N ASP A 35 1.27 -0.84 12.20
CA ASP A 35 0.97 -2.13 12.82
C ASP A 35 0.37 -3.08 11.76
N LEU A 36 -0.46 -2.55 10.85
CA LEU A 36 -0.96 -3.31 9.70
C LEU A 36 0.15 -3.66 8.71
N VAL A 37 1.10 -2.74 8.47
CA VAL A 37 2.28 -3.05 7.65
C VAL A 37 3.09 -4.18 8.27
N GLN A 38 3.30 -4.15 9.59
CA GLN A 38 4.00 -5.21 10.32
C GLN A 38 3.26 -6.55 10.22
N LEU A 39 1.93 -6.55 10.35
CA LEU A 39 1.11 -7.74 10.20
C LEU A 39 1.23 -8.33 8.79
N ILE A 40 1.15 -7.49 7.76
CA ILE A 40 1.39 -7.87 6.37
C ILE A 40 2.78 -8.47 6.19
N CYS A 41 3.81 -7.84 6.77
CA CYS A 41 5.15 -8.37 6.69
C CYS A 41 5.23 -9.76 7.30
N LYS A 42 4.63 -9.97 8.47
CA LYS A 42 4.60 -11.26 9.16
C LYS A 42 3.94 -12.36 8.34
N ILE A 43 2.77 -12.12 7.75
CA ILE A 43 2.05 -13.14 6.96
C ILE A 43 2.71 -13.45 5.62
N ASN A 44 3.54 -12.53 5.11
CA ASN A 44 4.30 -12.70 3.87
C ASN A 44 5.76 -13.13 4.08
N GLY A 45 6.20 -13.31 5.33
CA GLY A 45 7.59 -13.66 5.64
C GLY A 45 8.61 -12.55 5.33
N LEU A 46 8.16 -11.29 5.31
CA LEU A 46 9.02 -10.12 5.13
C LEU A 46 9.61 -9.67 6.46
N ASP A 47 10.86 -9.23 6.43
CA ASP A 47 11.55 -8.68 7.59
C ASP A 47 11.15 -7.22 7.80
N PHE A 48 10.29 -6.98 8.79
CA PHE A 48 9.80 -5.65 9.10
C PHE A 48 10.92 -4.65 9.44
N GLN A 49 12.03 -5.10 10.04
CA GLN A 49 13.15 -4.20 10.36
C GLN A 49 13.83 -3.69 9.08
N LYS A 50 13.94 -4.52 8.04
CA LYS A 50 14.41 -4.09 6.73
C LYS A 50 13.42 -3.18 6.02
N VAL A 51 12.12 -3.42 6.21
CA VAL A 51 11.07 -2.54 5.68
C VAL A 51 11.17 -1.15 6.30
N LEU A 52 11.41 -1.03 7.60
CA LEU A 52 11.59 0.27 8.24
C LEU A 52 12.78 1.07 7.70
N GLN A 53 13.84 0.40 7.23
CA GLN A 53 15.01 1.06 6.64
C GLN A 53 14.74 1.60 5.23
N ASN A 54 13.85 0.96 4.48
CA ASN A 54 13.44 1.39 3.15
C ASN A 54 11.97 1.01 2.89
N PRO A 55 11.02 1.79 3.43
CA PRO A 55 9.60 1.41 3.42
C PRO A 55 8.96 1.57 2.04
N GLY A 56 9.50 2.47 1.20
CA GLY A 56 8.92 2.88 -0.08
C GLY A 56 8.45 1.71 -0.96
N PRO A 57 9.29 0.72 -1.29
CA PRO A 57 8.90 -0.40 -2.15
C PRO A 57 7.76 -1.24 -1.56
N VAL A 58 7.86 -1.60 -0.28
CA VAL A 58 6.86 -2.48 0.37
C VAL A 58 5.54 -1.74 0.57
N VAL A 59 5.59 -0.50 1.06
CA VAL A 59 4.40 0.34 1.22
C VAL A 59 3.71 0.56 -0.12
N THR A 60 4.46 0.85 -1.20
CA THR A 60 3.89 1.02 -2.54
C THR A 60 3.18 -0.27 -3.02
N SER A 61 3.77 -1.44 -2.78
CA SER A 61 3.14 -2.72 -3.12
C SER A 61 1.87 -2.97 -2.31
N ILE A 62 1.89 -2.70 -1.00
CA ILE A 62 0.72 -2.84 -0.12
C ILE A 62 -0.42 -1.96 -0.62
N LEU A 63 -0.17 -0.66 -0.81
CA LEU A 63 -1.17 0.29 -1.26
C LEU A 63 -1.75 -0.11 -2.62
N SER A 64 -0.90 -0.48 -3.58
CA SER A 64 -1.35 -0.85 -4.93
C SER A 64 -2.23 -2.11 -4.93
N ILE A 65 -1.81 -3.15 -4.21
CA ILE A 65 -2.52 -4.43 -4.16
C ILE A 65 -3.83 -4.28 -3.37
N TRP A 66 -3.76 -3.70 -2.17
CA TRP A 66 -4.93 -3.57 -1.31
C TRP A 66 -5.98 -2.66 -1.93
N TYR A 67 -5.57 -1.53 -2.52
CA TYR A 67 -6.50 -0.63 -3.18
C TYR A 67 -7.17 -1.27 -4.41
N LYS A 68 -6.41 -2.04 -5.20
CA LYS A 68 -6.97 -2.81 -6.31
C LYS A 68 -8.01 -3.83 -5.84
N THR A 69 -7.71 -4.55 -4.74
CA THR A 69 -8.64 -5.51 -4.13
C THR A 69 -9.90 -4.80 -3.61
N HIS A 70 -9.74 -3.69 -2.90
CA HIS A 70 -10.83 -2.87 -2.38
C HIS A 70 -11.79 -2.42 -3.49
N LEU A 71 -11.27 -1.91 -4.61
CA LEU A 71 -12.10 -1.54 -5.76
C LEU A 71 -12.81 -2.75 -6.39
N ALA A 72 -12.12 -3.90 -6.49
CA ALA A 72 -12.70 -5.13 -7.04
C ALA A 72 -13.83 -5.70 -6.16
N GLU A 73 -13.78 -5.47 -4.85
CA GLU A 73 -14.82 -5.84 -3.89
C GLU A 73 -15.99 -4.84 -3.85
N GLY A 74 -15.97 -3.80 -4.69
CA GLY A 74 -17.02 -2.77 -4.74
C GLY A 74 -16.81 -1.62 -3.76
N GLY A 75 -15.62 -1.52 -3.17
CA GLY A 75 -15.21 -0.39 -2.36
C GLY A 75 -15.15 0.92 -3.15
N ALA A 76 -15.47 2.03 -2.47
CA ALA A 76 -15.42 3.34 -3.09
C ALA A 76 -13.97 3.79 -3.38
N PRO A 77 -13.72 4.54 -4.46
CA PRO A 77 -12.40 5.10 -4.73
C PRO A 77 -11.91 5.99 -3.59
N ASP A 78 -10.62 5.87 -3.27
CA ASP A 78 -9.95 6.69 -2.28
C ASP A 78 -9.28 7.89 -2.96
N ALA A 79 -9.54 9.10 -2.45
CA ALA A 79 -9.09 10.33 -3.08
C ALA A 79 -7.56 10.44 -3.15
N LEU A 80 -6.86 10.02 -2.09
CA LEU A 80 -5.40 10.07 -2.03
C LEU A 80 -4.79 9.02 -2.96
N MET A 81 -5.35 7.82 -3.01
CA MET A 81 -4.89 6.80 -3.97
C MET A 81 -5.09 7.22 -5.42
N GLU A 82 -6.24 7.81 -5.76
CA GLU A 82 -6.47 8.32 -7.13
C GLU A 82 -5.52 9.48 -7.47
N GLU A 83 -5.23 10.36 -6.51
CA GLU A 83 -4.22 11.40 -6.67
C GLU A 83 -2.82 10.82 -6.96
N LEU A 84 -2.38 9.84 -6.15
CA LEU A 84 -1.08 9.19 -6.33
C LEU A 84 -0.98 8.46 -7.67
N LYS A 85 -2.07 7.83 -8.12
CA LYS A 85 -2.16 7.19 -9.45
C LYS A 85 -2.05 8.22 -10.57
N ALA A 86 -2.69 9.39 -10.42
CA ALA A 86 -2.60 10.47 -11.40
C ALA A 86 -1.19 11.08 -11.46
N GLN A 87 -0.56 11.34 -10.32
CA GLN A 87 0.79 11.92 -10.25
C GLN A 87 1.85 11.02 -10.90
N ARG A 88 1.73 9.69 -10.76
CA ARG A 88 2.62 8.72 -11.42
C ARG A 88 2.58 8.84 -12.95
N HIS A 89 1.48 9.30 -13.52
CA HIS A 89 1.33 9.49 -14.97
C HIS A 89 1.81 10.86 -15.48
N THR A 90 1.98 11.85 -14.60
CA THR A 90 2.37 13.22 -14.98
C THR A 90 3.87 13.50 -14.92
N LEU A 91 4.67 12.57 -14.38
CA LEU A 91 6.13 12.62 -14.44
C LEU A 91 6.62 12.13 -15.82
N ASN A 92 6.39 12.93 -16.86
CA ASN A 92 6.95 12.76 -18.20
C ASN A 92 7.96 13.87 -18.49
#